data_AF-D0I6M9-F1
#
_entry.id   AF-D0I6M9-F1
#
_cell.length_a   1.000
_cell.length_b   1.000
_cell.length_c   1.000
_cell.angle_alpha   90.00
_cell.angle_beta   90.00
_cell.angle_gamma   90.00
#
_symmetry.space_group_name_H-M   'P 1'
#
loop_
_entity.id
_entity.type
_entity.pdbx_description
1 polymer ?
#
loop_
_entity_poly.entity_id
_entity_poly.type
_entity_poly.pdbx_seq_one_letter_code
_entity_poly.pdbx_strand_id
1 'polypeptide(L)' 'MMEGRKVETKKALIKALFNNIELRLGIAPIDIEITIKEQPAHCWGFRGITGDEVADLTYKVHV' A
#
# COMPACT_ATOMS: atom_id res chain seq x y z
N MET A 1 1.51 4.69 -2.32
CA MET A 1 0.04 4.53 -2.32
C MET A 1 -0.61 5.84 -1.93
N MET A 2 -1.90 6.04 -2.21
CA MET A 2 -2.62 7.22 -1.68
C MET A 2 -2.62 7.18 -0.14
N GLU A 3 -2.36 8.33 0.47
CA GLU A 3 -2.41 8.51 1.93
C GLU A 3 -3.80 8.23 2.51
N GLY A 4 -3.87 7.93 3.80
CA GLY A 4 -5.14 7.83 4.54
C GLY A 4 -5.37 6.50 5.24
N ARG A 5 -4.52 5.48 5.00
CA ARG A 5 -4.58 4.20 5.71
C ARG A 5 -4.07 4.31 7.14
N LYS A 6 -4.65 3.54 8.05
CA LYS A 6 -4.19 3.47 9.44
C LYS A 6 -2.78 2.91 9.52
N VAL A 7 -2.05 3.33 10.55
CA VAL A 7 -0.70 2.82 10.84
C VAL A 7 -0.70 1.29 10.98
N GLU A 8 -1.71 0.73 11.66
CA GLU A 8 -1.82 -0.72 11.86
C GLU A 8 -2.05 -1.48 10.55
N THR A 9 -2.81 -0.92 9.61
CA THR A 9 -2.99 -1.50 8.28
C THR A 9 -1.68 -1.55 7.49
N LYS A 10 -0.88 -0.49 7.57
CA LYS A 10 0.46 -0.45 6.95
C LYS A 10 1.40 -1.48 7.56
N LYS A 11 1.42 -1.62 8.88
CA LYS A 11 2.20 -2.66 9.57
C LYS A 11 1.73 -4.08 9.20
N ALA A 12 0.42 -4.29 9.11
CA ALA A 12 -0.15 -5.57 8.70
C ALA A 12 0.25 -5.95 7.27
N LEU A 13 0.24 -4.98 6.35
CA LEU A 13 0.73 -5.18 4.97
C LEU A 13 2.20 -5.60 4.96
N ILE A 14 3.07 -4.90 5.70
CA ILE A 14 4.51 -5.22 5.78
C ILE A 14 4.70 -6.66 6.27
N LYS A 15 4.04 -7.05 7.37
CA LYS A 15 4.12 -8.41 7.91
C LYS A 15 3.60 -9.46 6.93
N ALA A 16 2.50 -9.16 6.24
CA ALA A 16 1.94 -10.06 5.23
C ALA A 16 2.89 -10.25 4.04
N LEU A 17 3.59 -9.19 3.61
CA LEU A 17 4.59 -9.28 2.53
C LEU A 17 5.77 -10.16 2.93
N PHE A 18 6.34 -9.98 4.12
CA PHE A 18 7.40 -10.87 4.63
C PHE A 18 6.97 -12.35 4.59
N ASN A 19 5.82 -12.66 5.20
CA ASN A 19 5.30 -14.03 5.25
C ASN A 19 5.07 -14.63 3.86
N ASN A 20 4.49 -13.85 2.93
CA ASN A 20 4.20 -14.34 1.58
C ASN A 20 5.46 -14.55 0.75
N ILE A 21 6.46 -13.67 0.89
CA ILE A 21 7.73 -13.80 0.17
C ILE A 21 8.50 -15.02 0.68
N GLU A 22 8.58 -15.21 1.99
CA GLU A 22 9.22 -16.39 2.59
C GLU A 22 8.50 -17.68 2.15
N LEU A 23 7.16 -17.72 2.25
CA LEU A 23 6.38 -18.91 1.92
C LEU A 23 6.43 -19.29 0.43
N ARG A 24 6.47 -18.31 -0.47
CA ARG A 24 6.40 -18.56 -1.93
C ARG A 24 7.76 -18.64 -2.60
N LEU A 25 8.76 -17.94 -2.07
CA LEU A 25 10.06 -17.77 -2.72
C LEU A 25 11.23 -18.24 -1.85
N GLY A 26 11.01 -18.59 -0.58
CA GLY A 26 12.04 -19.08 0.33
C GLY A 26 13.06 -18.01 0.76
N ILE A 27 12.74 -16.72 0.58
CA ILE A 27 13.62 -15.61 0.97
C ILE A 27 13.30 -15.24 2.42
N ALA A 28 14.30 -15.30 3.28
CA ALA A 28 14.13 -15.00 4.70
C ALA A 28 13.82 -13.50 4.93
N PRO A 29 13.03 -13.13 5.94
CA PRO A 29 12.71 -11.74 6.22
C PRO A 29 13.92 -10.82 6.47
N ILE A 30 15.03 -11.38 6.95
CA ILE A 30 16.28 -10.64 7.20
C ILE A 30 16.93 -10.09 5.91
N ASP A 31 16.63 -10.71 4.76
CA ASP A 31 17.17 -10.35 3.46
C ASP A 31 16.28 -9.34 2.70
N ILE A 32 15.23 -8.82 3.35
CA ILE A 32 14.21 -7.99 2.71
C ILE A 32 14.01 -6.69 3.50
N GLU A 33 14.06 -5.54 2.81
CA GLU A 33 13.66 -4.25 3.35
C GLU A 33 12.38 -3.75 2.64
N ILE A 34 11.40 -3.27 3.42
CA ILE A 34 10.13 -2.76 2.88
C ILE A 34 9.89 -1.33 3.36
N THR A 35 9.81 -0.40 2.42
CA THR A 35 9.42 0.99 2.67
C THR A 35 8.10 1.32 1.97
N ILE A 36 7.12 1.80 2.75
CA ILE A 36 5.85 2.30 2.22
C ILE A 36 5.98 3.81 1.98
N LYS A 37 5.79 4.24 0.72
CA LYS A 37 5.66 5.66 0.37
C LYS A 37 4.20 6.03 0.14
N GLU A 38 3.79 7.14 0.73
CA GLU A 38 2.45 7.70 0.58
C GLU A 38 2.51 9.12 0.01
N GLN A 39 1.49 9.49 -0.76
CA GLN A 39 1.32 10.84 -1.28
C GLN A 39 -0.16 11.24 -1.15
N PRO A 40 -0.44 12.54 -0.97
CA PRO A 40 -1.81 13.07 -0.99
C PRO A 40 -2.57 12.70 -2.25
N ALA A 41 -3.89 12.53 -2.14
CA ALA A 41 -4.75 12.10 -3.25
C ALA A 41 -4.61 13.01 -4.50
N HIS A 42 -4.49 14.33 -4.31
CA HIS A 42 -4.28 15.29 -5.39
C HIS A 42 -2.91 15.18 -6.10
N CYS A 43 -1.94 14.47 -5.52
CA CYS A 43 -0.67 14.16 -6.17
C CYS A 43 -0.72 12.88 -7.00
N TRP A 44 -1.86 12.17 -7.03
CA TRP A 44 -2.06 11.00 -7.86
C TRP A 44 -2.87 11.38 -9.09
N GLY A 45 -2.41 10.95 -10.27
CA GLY A 45 -3.17 11.04 -11.52
C GLY A 45 -3.36 9.67 -12.13
N PHE A 46 -4.60 9.26 -12.37
CA PHE A 46 -4.92 8.02 -13.06
C PHE A 46 -6.26 8.14 -13.77
N ARG A 47 -6.43 7.42 -14.89
CA ARG A 47 -7.65 7.48 -15.73
C ARG A 47 -8.03 8.90 -16.20
N GLY A 48 -7.06 9.82 -16.27
CA GLY A 48 -7.28 11.20 -16.71
C GLY A 48 -7.86 12.13 -15.64
N ILE A 49 -7.95 11.69 -14.39
CA ILE A 49 -8.43 12.49 -13.24
C ILE A 49 -7.44 12.39 -12.07
N THR A 50 -7.55 13.28 -11.09
CA THR A 50 -6.74 13.21 -9.87
C THR A 50 -7.35 12.27 -8.83
N GLY A 51 -6.54 11.79 -7.88
CA GLY A 51 -6.98 10.81 -6.87
C GLY A 51 -8.14 11.26 -5.99
N ASP A 52 -8.28 12.58 -5.78
CA ASP A 52 -9.37 13.22 -5.04
C ASP A 52 -10.64 13.45 -5.87
N GLU A 53 -10.54 13.40 -7.21
CA GLU A 53 -11.70 13.47 -8.12
C GLU A 53 -12.35 12.10 -8.36
N VAL A 54 -11.70 11.02 -7.92
CA VAL A 54 -12.13 9.65 -8.24
C VAL A 54 -13.31 9.23 -7.37
N ALA A 55 -14.48 9.03 -8.01
CA ALA A 55 -15.70 8.58 -7.35
C ALA A 55 -15.93 7.05 -7.43
N ASP A 56 -15.22 6.33 -8.29
CA ASP A 56 -15.48 4.92 -8.63
C ASP A 56 -14.47 3.92 -8.01
N LEU A 57 -13.80 4.30 -6.91
CA LEU A 57 -12.88 3.40 -6.22
C LEU A 57 -13.61 2.18 -5.64
N THR A 58 -13.19 0.99 -6.06
CA THR A 58 -13.72 -0.30 -5.55
C THR A 58 -13.15 -0.69 -4.17
N TYR A 59 -12.22 0.10 -3.62
CA TYR A 59 -11.56 -0.16 -2.35
C TYR A 59 -11.58 1.08 -1.45
N LYS A 60 -11.48 0.86 -0.14
CA LYS A 60 -11.46 1.93 0.86
C LYS A 60 -10.01 2.36 1.13
N VAL A 61 -9.77 3.67 1.12
CA VAL A 61 -8.46 4.25 1.45
C VAL A 61 -8.28 4.39 2.97
N HIS A 62 -9.36 4.71 3.70
CA HIS A 62 -9.33 4.88 5.16
C HIS A 62 -9.65 3.58 5.90
N VAL A 63 -8.69 2.65 5.90
CA VAL A 63 -8.78 1.35 6.59
C VAL A 63 -7.65 1.15 7.58
#